data_AF-A0A7V9SK68-F1
#
_entry.id   AF-A0A7V9SK68-F1
#
_cell.length_a   1.000
_cell.length_b   1.000
_cell.length_c   1.000
_cell.angle_alpha   90.00
_cell.angle_beta   90.00
_cell.angle_gamma   90.00
#
_symmetry.space_group_name_H-M   'P 1'
#
loop_
_entity.id
_entity.type
_entity.pdbx_description
1 polymer ?
#
loop_
_entity_poly.entity_id
_entity_poly.type
_entity_poly.pdbx_seq_one_letter_code
_entity_poly.pdbx_strand_id
1 'polypeptide(L)'
;MRPATSTTSAISHWALAHASALADLNGDGRPDLITGKRAQARGPEGSEKEPLVLYWYESRAVAARGTAGSPDVEWIRHVIHEGGDVGGGLQIRVADMEADGDLDLVASGKTGLFLIENAAAR
;
A
#
# COMPACT_ATOMS: atom_id res chain seq x y z
N MET A 1 10.47 -0.25 4.67
CA MET A 1 9.68 -1.49 4.72
C MET A 1 10.52 -2.66 4.21
N ARG A 2 11.18 -3.39 5.13
CA ARG A 2 11.52 -4.79 4.85
C ARG A 2 10.20 -5.53 4.64
N PRO A 3 10.13 -6.63 3.87
CA PRO A 3 8.91 -7.41 3.82
C PRO A 3 8.51 -7.76 5.26
N ALA A 4 7.43 -7.12 5.76
CA ALA A 4 6.73 -7.62 6.93
C ALA A 4 6.54 -9.10 6.66
N THR A 5 6.85 -9.97 7.63
CA THR A 5 6.63 -11.43 7.55
C THR A 5 5.42 -11.65 6.68
N SER A 6 5.64 -12.09 5.42
CA SER A 6 4.66 -11.98 4.34
C SER A 6 3.36 -12.57 4.84
N THR A 7 2.47 -11.69 5.29
CA THR A 7 1.24 -12.13 5.89
C THR A 7 0.36 -12.27 4.69
N THR A 8 0.18 -13.51 4.23
CA THR A 8 -0.72 -13.82 3.13
C THR A 8 -2.03 -13.10 3.41
N SER A 9 -2.37 -12.16 2.54
CA SER A 9 -3.63 -11.42 2.63
C SER A 9 -4.78 -12.43 2.73
N ALA A 10 -5.63 -12.27 3.75
CA ALA A 10 -6.82 -13.09 3.90
C ALA A 10 -7.91 -12.70 2.88
N ILE A 11 -7.69 -11.59 2.16
CA ILE A 11 -8.61 -10.96 1.23
C ILE A 11 -8.09 -11.18 -0.20
N SER A 12 -8.76 -12.02 -0.98
CA SER A 12 -8.34 -12.32 -2.35
C SER A 12 -8.67 -11.21 -3.35
N HIS A 13 -9.69 -10.40 -3.07
CA HIS A 13 -10.11 -9.25 -3.88
C HIS A 13 -10.64 -8.12 -3.01
N TRP A 14 -10.55 -6.89 -3.52
CA TRP A 14 -11.07 -5.70 -2.85
C TRP A 14 -11.38 -4.61 -3.89
N ALA A 15 -12.25 -3.67 -3.53
CA ALA A 15 -12.64 -2.55 -4.39
C ALA A 15 -12.55 -1.19 -3.66
N LEU A 16 -12.90 -0.13 -4.38
CA LEU A 16 -12.98 1.25 -3.88
C LEU A 16 -11.62 1.84 -3.46
N ALA A 17 -10.56 1.47 -4.18
CA ALA A 17 -9.30 2.21 -4.21
C ALA A 17 -9.58 3.69 -4.52
N HIS A 18 -8.92 4.61 -3.82
CA HIS A 18 -9.22 6.03 -3.98
C HIS A 18 -7.98 6.91 -4.01
N ALA A 19 -7.22 6.94 -2.93
CA ALA A 19 -5.93 7.62 -2.90
C ALA A 19 -4.81 6.64 -3.22
N SER A 20 -3.79 7.14 -3.90
CA SER A 20 -2.58 6.40 -4.20
C SER A 20 -1.36 7.27 -3.95
N ALA A 21 -0.27 6.65 -3.53
CA ALA A 21 1.05 7.27 -3.45
C ALA A 21 2.09 6.35 -4.12
N LEU A 22 3.18 6.96 -4.60
CA LEU A 22 4.34 6.25 -5.11
C LEU A 22 5.54 6.62 -4.24
N ALA A 23 6.24 5.62 -3.71
CA ALA A 23 7.46 5.78 -2.94
C ALA A 23 8.27 4.49 -2.94
N ASP A 24 9.60 4.60 -2.90
CA ASP A 24 10.49 3.46 -2.72
C ASP A 24 10.46 3.06 -1.24
N LEU A 25 9.52 2.17 -0.88
CA LEU A 25 9.28 1.82 0.51
C LEU A 25 10.29 0.80 1.02
N ASN A 26 10.92 0.02 0.15
CA ASN A 26 11.89 -1.02 0.55
C ASN A 26 13.36 -0.59 0.36
N GLY A 27 13.61 0.58 -0.23
CA GLY A 27 14.95 1.12 -0.48
C GLY A 27 15.67 0.44 -1.65
N ASP A 28 14.95 -0.20 -2.57
CA ASP A 28 15.54 -0.91 -3.72
C ASP A 28 15.79 -0.01 -4.94
N GLY A 29 15.45 1.28 -4.83
CA GLY A 29 15.60 2.29 -5.87
C GLY A 29 14.42 2.35 -6.84
N ARG A 30 13.32 1.62 -6.61
CA ARG A 30 12.12 1.62 -7.45
C ARG A 30 10.91 2.10 -6.66
N PRO A 31 10.02 2.91 -7.26
CA PRO A 31 8.81 3.32 -6.60
C PRO A 31 7.79 2.17 -6.53
N ASP A 32 7.25 1.96 -5.34
CA ASP A 32 6.15 1.05 -5.05
C ASP A 32 4.81 1.80 -5.02
N LEU A 33 3.70 1.08 -5.23
CA LEU A 33 2.36 1.65 -5.18
C LEU A 33 1.72 1.43 -3.81
N ILE A 34 1.36 2.51 -3.12
CA ILE A 34 0.57 2.47 -1.89
C ILE A 34 -0.86 2.86 -2.24
N THR A 35 -1.84 2.03 -1.87
CA THR A 35 -3.25 2.38 -2.02
C THR A 35 -4.12 1.58 -1.06
N GLY A 36 -5.36 2.02 -0.87
CA GLY A 36 -6.30 1.35 0.01
C GLY A 36 -7.73 1.79 -0.21
N LYS A 37 -8.63 1.07 0.46
CA LYS A 37 -10.07 1.31 0.36
C LYS A 37 -10.46 2.60 1.07
N ARG A 38 -11.31 3.41 0.43
CA ARG A 38 -11.99 4.53 1.10
C ARG A 38 -13.24 4.06 1.83
N ALA A 39 -13.27 4.26 3.14
CA ALA A 39 -14.46 4.00 3.96
C ALA A 39 -15.69 4.74 3.45
N GLN A 40 -16.81 4.02 3.35
CA GLN A 40 -18.11 4.55 2.91
C GLN A 40 -18.02 5.33 1.58
N ALA A 41 -17.19 4.85 0.64
CA ALA A 41 -17.25 5.26 -0.75
C ALA A 41 -18.44 4.58 -1.43
N ARG A 42 -18.96 5.21 -2.49
CA ARG A 42 -19.96 4.60 -3.37
C ARG A 42 -19.26 3.84 -4.48
N GLY A 43 -19.77 2.68 -4.86
CA GLY A 43 -19.34 1.93 -6.03
C GLY A 43 -20.23 0.73 -6.28
N PRO A 44 -19.71 -0.36 -6.87
CA PRO A 44 -20.49 -1.57 -7.19
C PRO A 44 -21.23 -2.11 -5.97
N GLU A 45 -22.39 -2.72 -6.21
CA GLU A 45 -23.24 -3.28 -5.15
C GLU A 45 -22.46 -4.24 -4.26
N GLY A 46 -22.52 -4.02 -2.94
CA GLY A 46 -21.84 -4.86 -1.94
C GLY A 46 -20.39 -4.47 -1.66
N SER A 47 -19.72 -3.74 -2.56
CA SER A 47 -18.34 -3.32 -2.37
C SER A 47 -18.16 -2.40 -1.16
N GLU A 48 -19.20 -1.68 -0.75
CA GLU A 48 -19.18 -0.84 0.44
C GLU A 48 -19.01 -1.65 1.73
N LYS A 49 -19.45 -2.91 1.76
CA LYS A 49 -19.39 -3.83 2.92
C LYS A 49 -18.09 -4.61 3.02
N GLU A 50 -17.28 -4.63 1.96
CA GLU A 50 -15.96 -5.26 2.01
C GLU A 50 -15.10 -4.64 3.13
N PRO A 51 -14.16 -5.39 3.73
CA PRO A 51 -13.28 -4.87 4.77
C PRO A 51 -12.46 -3.66 4.29
N LEU A 52 -12.08 -2.78 5.22
CA LEU A 52 -11.07 -1.77 4.94
C LEU A 52 -9.70 -2.43 4.80
N VAL A 53 -8.95 -1.93 3.83
CA VAL A 53 -7.62 -2.41 3.50
C VAL A 53 -6.70 -1.24 3.18
N LEU A 54 -5.44 -1.40 3.55
CA LEU A 54 -4.32 -0.58 3.10
C LEU A 54 -3.21 -1.54 2.67
N TYR A 55 -2.72 -1.37 1.45
CA TYR A 55 -1.69 -2.21 0.85
C TYR A 55 -0.58 -1.35 0.27
N TRP A 56 0.61 -1.94 0.21
CA TRP A 56 1.61 -1.52 -0.77
C TRP A 56 1.89 -2.67 -1.74
N TYR A 57 2.21 -2.30 -2.96
CA TYR A 57 2.49 -3.19 -4.07
C TYR A 57 3.92 -2.93 -4.50
N GLU A 58 4.80 -3.86 -4.14
CA GLU A 58 6.22 -3.81 -4.48
C GLU A 58 6.39 -4.00 -5.99
N SER A 59 7.13 -3.09 -6.62
CA SER A 59 7.50 -3.18 -8.04
C SER A 59 8.78 -4.00 -8.21
N ARG A 60 8.66 -5.33 -8.33
CA ARG A 60 9.81 -6.21 -8.53
C ARG A 60 10.18 -6.34 -10.01
N ALA A 61 11.39 -5.92 -10.36
CA ALA A 61 11.93 -6.18 -11.70
C ALA A 61 12.09 -7.70 -11.94
N VAL A 62 11.64 -8.17 -13.10
CA VAL A 62 11.80 -9.56 -13.55
C VAL A 62 12.49 -9.60 -14.91
N ALA A 63 12.98 -10.78 -15.28
CA ALA A 63 13.64 -10.98 -16.57
C ALA A 63 12.72 -10.56 -17.73
N ALA A 64 13.25 -9.75 -18.64
CA ALA A 64 12.48 -9.22 -19.77
C ALA A 64 11.97 -10.35 -20.67
N ARG A 65 10.66 -10.39 -20.91
CA ARG A 65 9.98 -11.38 -21.75
C ARG A 65 9.84 -10.96 -23.21
N GLY A 66 10.37 -9.79 -23.60
CA GLY A 66 10.55 -9.48 -25.02
C GLY A 66 10.35 -8.04 -25.48
N THR A 67 10.20 -7.04 -24.60
CA THR A 67 10.16 -5.63 -25.05
C THR A 67 11.45 -4.90 -24.68
N ALA A 68 12.15 -4.36 -25.69
CA ALA A 68 13.34 -3.56 -25.47
C ALA A 68 12.95 -2.18 -24.92
N GLY A 69 13.46 -1.83 -23.75
CA GLY A 69 13.37 -0.46 -23.21
C GLY A 69 12.73 -0.30 -21.84
N SER A 70 12.18 -1.35 -21.23
CA SER A 70 11.75 -1.34 -19.83
C SER A 70 11.89 -2.74 -19.21
N PRO A 71 12.34 -2.86 -17.94
CA PRO A 71 12.29 -4.15 -17.27
C PRO A 71 10.84 -4.58 -17.15
N ASP A 72 10.57 -5.87 -17.35
CA ASP A 72 9.28 -6.42 -16.96
C ASP A 72 9.15 -6.29 -15.44
N VAL A 73 7.94 -6.02 -14.96
CA VAL A 73 7.66 -5.83 -13.54
C VAL A 73 6.63 -6.86 -13.08
N GLU A 74 6.90 -7.47 -11.93
CA GLU A 74 5.91 -8.21 -11.14
C GLU A 74 5.50 -7.34 -9.95
N TRP A 75 4.19 -7.26 -9.70
CA TRP A 75 3.66 -6.53 -8.55
C TRP A 75 3.37 -7.49 -7.41
N ILE A 76 4.10 -7.34 -6.30
CA ILE A 76 3.90 -8.16 -5.10
C ILE A 76 3.08 -7.35 -4.11
N ARG A 77 1.86 -7.81 -3.83
CA ARG A 77 1.02 -7.19 -2.80
C ARG A 77 1.51 -7.57 -1.41
N HIS A 78 1.64 -6.57 -0.56
CA HIS A 78 1.95 -6.70 0.85
C HIS A 78 0.85 -6.05 1.70
N VAL A 79 0.59 -6.65 2.85
CA VAL A 79 -0.42 -6.18 3.80
C VAL A 79 0.16 -5.08 4.69
N ILE A 80 -0.46 -3.90 4.70
CA ILE A 80 -0.24 -2.90 5.75
C ILE A 80 -1.34 -3.02 6.81
N HIS A 81 -2.61 -3.09 6.37
CA HIS A 81 -3.75 -3.26 7.26
C HIS A 81 -4.91 -3.97 6.56
N GLU A 82 -5.63 -4.84 7.28
CA GLU A 82 -6.86 -5.51 6.82
C GLU A 82 -7.90 -5.59 7.93
N GLY A 83 -9.17 -5.36 7.58
CA GLY A 83 -10.33 -5.70 8.42
C GLY A 83 -10.60 -4.79 9.62
N GLY A 84 -9.77 -3.79 9.88
CA GLY A 84 -9.99 -2.79 10.92
C GLY A 84 -10.51 -1.44 10.38
N ASP A 85 -9.97 -0.36 10.93
CA ASP A 85 -10.38 1.03 10.69
C ASP A 85 -9.47 1.80 9.71
N VAL A 86 -8.26 1.32 9.43
CA VAL A 86 -7.33 1.96 8.50
C VAL A 86 -7.66 1.62 7.04
N GLY A 87 -7.67 2.64 6.18
CA GLY A 87 -7.82 2.50 4.74
C GLY A 87 -7.15 3.65 3.98
N GLY A 88 -7.24 3.65 2.64
CA GLY A 88 -6.57 4.65 1.79
C GLY A 88 -7.21 6.05 1.81
N GLY A 89 -8.43 6.16 2.32
CA GLY A 89 -9.04 7.47 2.61
C GLY A 89 -9.14 8.41 1.40
N LEU A 90 -8.83 9.70 1.59
CA LEU A 90 -8.78 10.71 0.50
C LEU A 90 -7.35 11.10 0.12
N GLN A 91 -6.39 10.87 1.01
CA GLN A 91 -4.99 11.21 0.78
C GLN A 91 -4.08 10.28 1.58
N ILE A 92 -3.00 9.86 0.92
CA ILE A 92 -1.87 9.14 1.52
C ILE A 92 -0.65 10.03 1.37
N ARG A 93 0.08 10.26 2.45
CA ARG A 93 1.38 10.95 2.46
C ARG A 93 2.46 9.98 2.90
N VAL A 94 3.64 10.16 2.32
CA VAL A 94 4.82 9.35 2.61
C VAL A 94 5.95 10.29 3.01
N ALA A 95 6.58 10.03 4.15
CA ALA A 95 7.70 10.77 4.67
C ALA A 95 8.41 9.95 5.74
N ASP A 96 9.72 10.18 5.92
CA ASP A 96 10.47 9.72 7.09
C ASP A 96 10.13 10.67 8.26
N MET A 97 9.28 10.23 9.19
CA MET A 97 8.71 11.11 10.22
C MET A 97 9.60 11.25 11.46
N GLU A 98 10.36 10.21 11.77
CA GLU A 98 11.29 10.14 12.91
C GLU A 98 12.75 10.41 12.53
N ALA A 99 13.03 10.63 11.25
CA ALA A 99 14.37 10.81 10.70
C ALA A 99 15.29 9.60 10.92
N ASP A 100 14.73 8.39 10.81
CA ASP A 100 15.46 7.13 11.00
C ASP A 100 15.92 6.49 9.67
N GLY A 101 15.56 7.11 8.55
CA GLY A 101 15.97 6.73 7.21
C GLY A 101 15.00 5.79 6.50
N ASP A 102 13.87 5.45 7.12
CA ASP A 102 12.82 4.70 6.47
C ASP A 102 11.52 5.53 6.30
N LEU A 103 10.64 5.10 5.38
CA LEU A 103 9.47 5.88 5.00
C LEU A 103 8.21 5.39 5.70
N ASP A 104 7.53 6.31 6.39
CA ASP A 104 6.23 6.14 7.03
C ASP A 104 5.08 6.57 6.15
N LEU A 105 3.87 6.16 6.54
CA LEU A 105 2.64 6.56 5.85
C LEU A 105 1.71 7.32 6.78
N VAL A 106 1.12 8.39 6.27
CA VAL A 106 -0.03 9.05 6.88
C VAL A 106 -1.25 8.88 5.99
N ALA A 107 -2.28 8.22 6.52
CA ALA A 107 -3.54 7.98 5.83
C ALA A 107 -4.69 8.69 6.54
N SER A 108 -5.37 9.57 5.81
CA SER A 108 -6.52 10.34 6.33
C SER A 108 -7.82 9.87 5.69
N GLY A 109 -8.82 9.55 6.51
CA GLY A 109 -10.09 9.01 6.04
C GLY A 109 -11.25 9.28 6.98
N LYS A 110 -12.43 8.77 6.62
CA LYS A 110 -13.64 8.95 7.44
C LYS A 110 -13.56 8.23 8.78
N THR A 111 -12.70 7.23 8.90
CA THR A 111 -12.49 6.43 10.12
C THR A 111 -11.43 7.02 11.04
N GLY A 112 -10.64 7.99 10.59
CA GLY A 112 -9.60 8.61 11.41
C GLY A 112 -8.44 9.17 10.59
N LEU A 113 -7.44 9.63 11.33
CA LEU A 113 -6.11 9.98 10.83
C LEU A 113 -5.13 8.99 11.43
N PHE A 114 -4.41 8.27 10.58
CA PHE A 114 -3.51 7.20 11.00
C PHE A 114 -2.09 7.51 10.56
N LEU A 115 -1.15 7.34 11.48
CA LEU A 115 0.28 7.17 11.20
C LEU A 115 0.55 5.66 11.18
N ILE A 116 1.16 5.20 10.10
CA ILE A 116 1.67 3.85 9.96
C ILE A 116 3.19 3.98 9.98
N GLU A 117 3.76 3.70 11.15
CA GLU A 117 5.20 3.64 11.36
C GLU A 117 5.76 2.40 10.67
N ASN A 118 6.83 2.59 9.93
CA ASN A 118 7.60 1.50 9.38
C ASN A 118 8.73 1.16 10.34
N ALA A 119 8.55 0.13 11.17
CA ALA A 119 9.54 -0.21 12.20
C ALA A 119 10.69 -1.09 11.66
N ALA A 120 11.32 -0.75 10.52
CA ALA A 120 12.42 -1.58 10.01
C ALA A 120 13.53 -1.66 11.07
N ALA A 121 13.81 -2.88 11.55
CA ALA A 121 14.73 -3.10 12.65
C ALA A 121 16.11 -2.47 12.37
N ARG A 122 16.57 -1.63 13.30
CA ARG A 122 17.94 -1.12 13.42
C ARG A 122 18.99 -2.21 13.26
#